data_AF-A0A1V0USM6-F1
#
_entry.id   AF-A0A1V0USM6-F1
#
_cell.length_a   1.000
_cell.length_b   1.000
_cell.length_c   1.000
_cell.angle_alpha   90.00
_cell.angle_beta   90.00
_cell.angle_gamma   90.00
#
_symmetry.space_group_name_H-M   'P 1'
#
loop_
_entity.id
_entity.type
_entity.pdbx_description
1 polymer ?
#
loop_
_entity_poly.entity_id
_entity_poly.type
_entity_poly.pdbx_seq_one_letter_code
_entity_poly.pdbx_strand_id
1 'polypeptide(L)'
;MSNVFPYRFDDAQSSFHGTFSIKKINKEYHYNYDYFKIHFLEGKFLLKDAHQNKMYEENVTGIKAAIALKKEYLQEMPPARQKSLNFTNSIELGENKYNLMVVNTDLENKLTNNLILKGMLHRKIKDLFIGNEKYLLTIK
;
A
#
# COMPACT_ATOMS: atom_id res chain seq x y z
N MET A 1 -6.10 7.98 16.51
CA MET A 1 -6.81 8.47 15.30
C MET A 1 -6.30 7.68 14.11
N SER A 2 -7.17 7.06 13.31
CA SER A 2 -6.71 6.42 12.08
C SER A 2 -6.59 7.49 11.01
N ASN A 3 -5.38 7.74 10.52
CA ASN A 3 -5.20 8.66 9.40
C ASN A 3 -5.78 7.99 8.14
N VAL A 4 -6.72 8.67 7.48
CA VAL A 4 -7.33 8.21 6.23
C VAL A 4 -6.62 8.92 5.08
N PHE A 5 -6.20 8.14 4.10
CA PHE A 5 -5.45 8.60 2.95
C PHE A 5 -6.12 8.15 1.66
N PRO A 6 -6.37 9.05 0.70
CA PRO A 6 -6.76 8.66 -0.63
C PRO A 6 -5.55 8.07 -1.37
N TYR A 7 -5.81 7.12 -2.25
CA TYR A 7 -4.83 6.59 -3.19
C TYR A 7 -5.41 6.51 -4.59
N ARG A 8 -4.56 6.78 -5.59
CA ARG A 8 -4.93 6.64 -7.01
C ARG A 8 -3.72 6.26 -7.85
N PHE A 9 -3.76 5.04 -8.36
CA PHE A 9 -2.75 4.46 -9.23
C PHE A 9 -3.42 4.01 -10.51
N ASP A 10 -3.22 4.79 -11.56
CA ASP A 10 -3.63 4.44 -12.91
C ASP A 10 -2.33 4.16 -13.71
N ASP A 11 -2.26 2.98 -14.33
CA ASP A 11 -1.25 2.66 -15.34
C ASP A 11 -1.94 2.22 -16.64
N ALA A 12 -1.15 1.86 -17.67
CA ALA A 12 -1.67 1.54 -18.99
C ALA A 12 -2.69 0.39 -19.00
N GLN A 13 -2.61 -0.55 -18.04
CA GLN A 13 -3.40 -1.78 -18.04
C GLN A 13 -4.19 -2.00 -16.76
N SER A 14 -4.05 -1.13 -15.75
CA SER A 14 -4.77 -1.29 -14.50
C SER A 14 -5.06 0.03 -13.81
N SER A 15 -6.17 0.07 -13.09
CA SER A 15 -6.46 1.14 -12.13
C SER A 15 -6.68 0.57 -10.74
N PHE A 16 -6.13 1.29 -9.76
CA PHE A 16 -6.21 0.94 -8.34
C PHE A 16 -6.35 2.22 -7.54
N HIS A 17 -7.57 2.48 -7.04
CA HIS A 17 -7.87 3.74 -6.35
C HIS A 17 -8.89 3.54 -5.24
N GLY A 18 -8.90 4.45 -4.28
CA GLY A 18 -9.79 4.41 -3.13
C GLY A 18 -9.25 5.19 -1.94
N THR A 19 -9.58 4.73 -0.74
CA THR A 19 -9.06 5.27 0.51
C THR A 19 -8.58 4.13 1.42
N PHE A 20 -7.50 4.36 2.14
CA PHE A 20 -7.04 3.44 3.17
C PHE A 20 -6.79 4.18 4.47
N SER A 21 -6.84 3.43 5.57
CA SER A 21 -6.24 3.85 6.83
C SER A 21 -4.99 3.03 7.11
N ILE A 22 -4.01 3.66 7.72
CA ILE A 22 -2.77 2.99 8.12
C ILE A 22 -2.45 3.32 9.57
N LYS A 23 -1.91 2.33 10.28
CA LYS A 23 -1.38 2.50 11.63
C LYS A 23 -0.16 1.62 11.84
N LYS A 24 0.76 2.10 12.66
CA LYS A 24 1.85 1.26 13.15
C LYS A 24 1.29 0.15 14.05
N ILE A 25 1.88 -1.03 14.00
CA ILE A 25 1.51 -2.16 14.85
C ILE A 25 2.73 -2.68 15.61
N ASN A 26 2.54 -2.99 16.89
CA ASN A 26 3.57 -3.55 17.77
C ASN A 26 3.70 -5.07 17.57
N LYS A 27 3.77 -5.51 16.31
CA LYS A 27 3.95 -6.92 15.97
C LYS A 27 5.40 -7.14 15.59
N GLU A 28 6.21 -7.67 16.52
CA GLU A 28 7.62 -7.92 16.27
C GLU A 28 7.81 -9.27 15.57
N TYR A 29 7.78 -9.28 14.24
CA TYR A 29 8.30 -10.44 13.50
C TYR A 29 9.83 -10.40 13.42
N HIS A 30 10.41 -9.21 13.26
CA HIS A 30 11.85 -8.97 13.25
C HIS A 30 12.18 -7.57 13.78
N TYR A 31 13.14 -7.45 14.69
CA TYR A 31 13.46 -6.22 15.43
C TYR A 31 13.96 -5.06 14.55
N ASN A 32 14.60 -5.35 13.42
CA ASN A 32 15.05 -4.34 12.43
C ASN A 32 13.94 -3.72 11.57
N TYR A 33 12.69 -4.12 11.73
CA TYR A 33 11.58 -3.60 10.94
C TYR A 33 10.52 -2.97 11.82
N ASP A 34 9.89 -1.92 11.29
CA ASP A 34 8.62 -1.44 11.78
C ASP A 34 7.49 -1.96 10.89
N TYR A 35 6.39 -2.33 11.53
CA TYR A 35 5.25 -2.97 10.87
C TYR A 35 4.06 -2.02 10.86
N PHE A 36 3.38 -1.99 9.71
CA PHE A 36 2.20 -1.15 9.53
C PHE A 36 1.05 -1.99 9.03
N LYS A 37 -0.11 -1.79 9.65
CA LYS A 37 -1.37 -2.37 9.18
C LYS A 37 -2.09 -1.37 8.30
N ILE A 38 -2.42 -1.80 7.11
CA ILE A 38 -3.22 -1.08 6.13
C ILE A 38 -4.63 -1.65 6.16
N HIS A 39 -5.64 -0.79 6.10
CA HIS A 39 -7.04 -1.18 5.99
C HIS A 39 -7.66 -0.36 4.87
N PHE A 40 -7.98 -1.01 3.75
CA PHE A 40 -8.68 -0.40 2.63
C PHE A 40 -10.13 -0.10 3.06
N LEU A 41 -10.45 1.18 3.22
CA LEU A 41 -11.78 1.63 3.65
C LEU A 41 -12.74 1.66 2.46
N GLU A 42 -12.21 2.08 1.32
CA GLU A 42 -12.87 2.03 0.02
C GLU A 42 -11.80 1.65 -1.00
N GLY A 43 -12.16 0.88 -2.01
CA GLY A 43 -11.23 0.70 -3.11
C GLY A 43 -11.70 -0.22 -4.21
N LYS A 44 -11.19 0.06 -5.40
CA LYS A 44 -11.49 -0.70 -6.61
C LYS A 44 -10.20 -1.04 -7.34
N PHE A 45 -10.10 -2.29 -7.76
CA PHE A 45 -9.05 -2.76 -8.66
C PHE A 45 -9.68 -3.12 -9.99
N LEU A 46 -9.10 -2.64 -11.09
CA LEU A 46 -9.51 -2.92 -12.45
C LEU A 46 -8.29 -3.32 -13.27
N LEU A 47 -8.40 -4.40 -14.02
CA LEU A 47 -7.43 -4.81 -15.05
C LEU A 47 -8.08 -4.69 -16.42
N LYS A 48 -7.32 -4.18 -17.38
CA LYS A 48 -7.73 -4.00 -18.77
C LYS A 48 -6.79 -4.75 -19.71
N ASP A 49 -7.30 -5.13 -20.87
CA ASP A 49 -6.50 -5.66 -21.96
C ASP A 49 -5.76 -4.54 -22.72
N ALA A 50 -4.99 -4.92 -23.75
CA ALA A 50 -4.28 -3.98 -24.61
C ALA A 50 -5.21 -3.00 -25.38
N HIS A 51 -6.48 -3.35 -25.54
CA HIS A 51 -7.51 -2.54 -26.19
C HIS A 51 -8.36 -1.74 -25.19
N GLN A 52 -7.94 -1.66 -23.92
CA GLN A 52 -8.63 -0.97 -22.83
C GLN A 52 -9.97 -1.61 -22.41
N ASN A 53 -10.28 -2.82 -22.85
CA ASN A 53 -11.48 -3.54 -22.40
C ASN A 53 -11.27 -4.09 -20.99
N LYS A 54 -12.32 -4.07 -20.17
CA LYS A 54 -12.31 -4.62 -18.82
C LYS A 54 -12.10 -6.14 -18.86
N MET A 55 -10.98 -6.61 -18.31
CA MET A 55 -10.70 -8.03 -18.13
C MET A 55 -11.10 -8.52 -16.74
N TYR A 56 -10.88 -7.70 -15.72
CA TYR A 56 -11.07 -8.09 -14.33
C TYR A 56 -11.37 -6.88 -13.47
N GLU A 57 -12.26 -7.03 -12.49
CA GLU A 57 -12.67 -5.94 -11.61
C GLU A 57 -13.08 -6.48 -10.26
N GLU A 58 -12.55 -5.87 -9.19
CA GLU A 58 -12.82 -6.28 -7.83
C GLU A 58 -12.94 -5.11 -6.89
N ASN A 59 -13.73 -5.31 -5.84
CA ASN A 59 -13.81 -4.43 -4.71
C ASN A 59 -12.82 -4.89 -3.63
N VAL A 60 -11.94 -3.98 -3.19
CA VAL A 60 -10.92 -4.27 -2.17
C VAL A 60 -11.29 -3.70 -0.80
N THR A 61 -12.49 -3.14 -0.67
CA THR A 61 -13.03 -2.61 0.58
C THR A 61 -13.02 -3.64 1.69
N GLY A 62 -12.51 -3.24 2.86
CA GLY A 62 -12.41 -4.08 4.04
C GLY A 62 -11.24 -5.06 4.05
N ILE A 63 -10.41 -5.10 2.99
CA ILE A 63 -9.17 -5.90 3.00
C ILE A 63 -8.15 -5.24 3.93
N LYS A 64 -7.48 -6.06 4.74
CA LYS A 64 -6.45 -5.61 5.68
C LYS A 64 -5.13 -6.24 5.29
N ALA A 65 -4.11 -5.41 5.08
CA ALA A 65 -2.78 -5.85 4.73
C ALA A 65 -1.75 -5.44 5.81
N ALA A 66 -0.58 -6.04 5.75
CA ALA A 66 0.58 -5.68 6.55
C ALA A 66 1.79 -5.44 5.65
N ILE A 67 2.49 -4.34 5.91
CA ILE A 67 3.79 -4.04 5.32
C ILE A 67 4.84 -3.93 6.44
N ALA A 68 6.10 -4.10 6.05
CA ALA A 68 7.26 -3.88 6.90
C ALA A 68 8.20 -2.90 6.22
N LEU A 69 8.80 -2.02 7.01
CA LEU A 69 9.80 -1.04 6.57
C LEU A 69 11.04 -1.18 7.46
N LYS A 70 12.23 -1.34 6.86
CA LYS A 70 13.47 -1.51 7.61
C LYS A 70 13.81 -0.19 8.33
N LYS A 71 14.15 -0.25 9.61
CA LYS A 71 14.38 0.91 10.50
C LYS A 71 15.57 1.81 10.12
N GLU A 72 16.22 1.60 8.97
CA GLU A 72 17.32 2.45 8.47
C GLU A 72 16.89 3.91 8.24
N TYR A 73 15.59 4.13 7.99
CA TYR A 73 15.01 5.47 7.89
C TYR A 73 15.09 6.30 9.18
N LEU A 74 15.38 5.71 10.34
CA LEU A 74 15.45 6.46 11.61
C LEU A 74 16.51 7.56 11.59
N GLN A 75 17.44 7.50 10.64
CA GLN A 75 18.46 8.51 10.41
C GLN A 75 17.94 9.73 9.63
N GLU A 76 16.75 9.66 9.04
CA GLU A 76 16.19 10.72 8.20
C GLU A 76 15.16 11.58 8.95
N MET A 77 15.19 12.89 8.71
CA MET A 77 14.20 13.81 9.26
C MET A 77 12.83 13.57 8.61
N PRO A 78 11.74 13.38 9.40
CA PRO A 78 10.40 13.31 8.85
C PRO A 78 10.08 14.61 8.08
N PRO A 79 9.32 14.53 6.98
CA PRO A 79 8.90 15.73 6.27
C PRO A 79 8.11 16.66 7.21
N ALA A 80 8.36 17.96 7.12
CA ALA A 80 7.56 18.96 7.84
C ALA A 80 6.09 18.80 7.44
N ARG A 81 5.20 18.65 8.43
CA ARG A 81 3.75 18.35 8.30
C ARG A 81 3.16 18.85 6.97
N GLN A 82 2.83 17.92 6.08
CA GLN A 82 2.04 18.23 4.88
C GLN A 82 0.55 17.99 5.14
N LYS A 83 -0.25 19.06 4.96
CA LYS A 83 -1.70 18.95 4.74
C LYS A 83 -1.92 18.28 3.39
N SER A 84 -2.87 17.34 3.33
CA SER A 84 -3.25 16.50 2.17
C SER A 84 -2.17 15.59 1.59
N LEU A 85 -1.85 14.51 2.30
CA LEU A 85 -1.08 13.39 1.73
C LEU A 85 -2.01 12.54 0.85
N ASN A 86 -1.75 12.56 -0.46
CA ASN A 86 -2.39 11.68 -1.43
C ASN A 86 -1.33 10.73 -1.97
N PHE A 87 -1.62 9.42 -1.95
CA PHE A 87 -0.71 8.43 -2.51
C PHE A 87 -1.04 8.23 -3.99
N THR A 88 -0.20 8.76 -4.86
CA THR A 88 -0.36 8.65 -6.32
C THR A 88 0.83 7.95 -6.93
N ASN A 89 0.66 7.45 -8.15
CA ASN A 89 1.75 6.88 -8.94
C ASN A 89 2.89 7.91 -9.08
N SER A 90 4.08 7.61 -8.56
CA SER A 90 5.29 8.35 -8.92
C SER A 90 5.85 7.71 -10.19
N ILE A 91 5.87 8.47 -11.29
CA ILE A 91 6.41 8.03 -12.59
C ILE A 91 7.87 7.56 -12.45
N GLU A 92 8.58 8.10 -11.47
CA GLU A 92 9.83 7.55 -10.95
C GLU A 92 9.48 6.48 -9.91
N LEU A 93 9.51 5.21 -10.31
CA LEU A 93 9.55 4.09 -9.35
C LEU A 93 10.81 4.31 -8.51
N GLY A 94 10.65 4.92 -7.34
CA GLY A 94 11.75 5.13 -6.41
C GLY A 94 12.44 3.80 -6.13
N GLU A 95 13.76 3.82 -6.01
CA GLU A 95 14.48 2.65 -5.50
C GLU A 95 13.84 2.21 -4.18
N ASN A 96 13.74 0.90 -3.93
CA ASN A 96 13.24 0.36 -2.66
C ASN A 96 14.27 0.58 -1.53
N LYS A 97 14.60 1.84 -1.28
CA LYS A 97 15.75 2.29 -0.48
C LYS A 97 15.70 1.77 0.95
N TYR A 98 14.49 1.62 1.50
CA TYR A 98 14.27 1.20 2.90
C TYR A 98 13.80 -0.26 3.02
N ASN A 99 14.00 -1.06 1.97
CA ASN A 99 13.60 -2.47 1.94
C ASN A 99 12.16 -2.69 2.42
N LEU A 100 11.22 -1.94 1.82
CA LEU A 100 9.80 -2.11 2.05
C LEU A 100 9.35 -3.48 1.53
N MET A 101 8.62 -4.20 2.39
CA MET A 101 8.09 -5.53 2.11
C MET A 101 6.58 -5.58 2.38
N VAL A 102 5.85 -6.32 1.53
CA VAL A 102 4.47 -6.71 1.82
C VAL A 102 4.50 -8.02 2.59
N VAL A 103 4.20 -7.96 3.89
CA VAL A 103 4.23 -9.12 4.80
C VAL A 103 3.01 -10.00 4.58
N ASN A 104 1.84 -9.38 4.38
CA ASN A 104 0.61 -10.08 4.07
C ASN A 104 -0.35 -9.13 3.34
N THR A 105 -0.97 -9.58 2.26
CA THR A 105 -1.96 -8.81 1.49
C THR A 105 -3.38 -8.92 2.08
N ASP A 106 -3.62 -9.89 2.95
CA ASP A 106 -4.92 -10.23 3.51
C ASP A 106 -4.78 -10.92 4.87
N LEU A 107 -4.76 -10.12 5.93
CA LEU A 107 -4.67 -10.56 7.32
C LEU A 107 -5.90 -11.32 7.82
N GLU A 108 -7.03 -11.22 7.13
CA GLU A 108 -8.32 -11.82 7.53
C GLU A 108 -8.72 -13.00 6.63
N ASN A 109 -7.85 -13.42 5.71
CA ASN A 109 -8.09 -14.54 4.80
C ASN A 109 -9.37 -14.42 3.94
N LYS A 110 -9.82 -13.20 3.68
CA LYS A 110 -10.96 -12.89 2.78
C LYS A 110 -10.72 -13.29 1.33
N LEU A 111 -9.45 -13.39 0.92
CA LEU A 111 -9.00 -13.69 -0.44
C LEU A 111 -8.49 -15.13 -0.61
N THR A 112 -8.82 -16.04 0.32
CA THR A 112 -8.31 -17.43 0.29
C THR A 112 -8.56 -18.11 -1.05
N ASN A 113 -9.72 -17.85 -1.67
CA ASN A 113 -10.11 -18.42 -2.97
C ASN A 113 -9.80 -17.51 -4.16
N ASN A 114 -9.20 -16.34 -3.93
CA ASN A 114 -8.90 -15.35 -4.97
C ASN A 114 -7.40 -15.04 -5.01
N LEU A 115 -6.63 -16.05 -5.45
CA LEU A 115 -5.17 -15.99 -5.54
C LEU A 115 -4.68 -14.93 -6.55
N ILE A 116 -5.45 -14.68 -7.61
CA ILE A 116 -5.13 -13.67 -8.62
C ILE A 116 -5.15 -12.28 -7.99
N LEU A 117 -6.25 -11.91 -7.32
CA LEU A 117 -6.34 -10.63 -6.62
C LEU A 117 -5.27 -10.52 -5.53
N LYS A 118 -4.97 -11.61 -4.82
CA LYS A 118 -3.90 -11.64 -3.80
C LYS A 118 -2.54 -11.26 -4.41
N GLY A 119 -2.18 -11.84 -5.55
CA GLY A 119 -0.94 -11.52 -6.27
C GLY A 119 -0.92 -10.08 -6.80
N MET A 120 -2.03 -9.62 -7.37
CA MET A 120 -2.16 -8.24 -7.87
C MET A 120 -2.04 -7.22 -6.74
N LEU A 121 -2.70 -7.46 -5.61
CA LEU A 121 -2.62 -6.60 -4.43
C LEU A 121 -1.22 -6.55 -3.84
N HIS A 122 -0.46 -7.66 -3.85
CA HIS A 122 0.92 -7.64 -3.40
C HIS A 122 1.73 -6.58 -4.16
N ARG A 123 1.63 -6.57 -5.49
CA ARG A 123 2.31 -5.56 -6.32
C ARG A 123 1.76 -4.16 -6.07
N LYS A 124 0.43 -3.98 -6.07
CA LYS A 124 -0.19 -2.66 -5.90
C LYS A 124 0.06 -2.04 -4.53
N ILE A 125 0.11 -2.83 -3.46
CA ILE A 125 0.50 -2.36 -2.13
C ILE A 125 1.97 -1.95 -2.15
N LYS A 126 2.85 -2.73 -2.77
CA LYS A 126 4.25 -2.36 -2.88
C LYS A 126 4.41 -1.02 -3.62
N ASP A 127 3.77 -0.88 -4.78
CA ASP A 127 3.78 0.36 -5.59
C ASP A 127 3.16 1.56 -4.83
N LEU A 128 2.18 1.31 -3.96
CA LEU A 128 1.55 2.33 -3.12
C LEU A 128 2.53 2.99 -2.16
N PHE A 129 3.49 2.24 -1.61
CA PHE A 129 4.39 2.74 -0.56
C PHE A 129 5.82 2.99 -1.03
N ILE A 130 6.28 2.36 -2.11
CA ILE A 130 7.57 2.71 -2.72
C ILE A 130 7.52 4.15 -3.23
N GLY A 131 8.57 4.93 -2.94
CA GLY A 131 8.64 6.37 -3.20
C GLY A 131 7.85 7.24 -2.19
N ASN A 132 7.03 6.61 -1.35
CA ASN A 132 6.19 7.25 -0.33
C ASN A 132 6.60 6.84 1.10
N GLU A 133 7.76 6.22 1.28
CA GLU A 133 8.20 5.60 2.54
C GLU A 133 8.38 6.65 3.64
N LYS A 134 8.84 7.85 3.29
CA LYS A 134 8.96 8.99 4.22
C LYS A 134 7.65 9.33 4.92
N TYR A 135 6.49 9.00 4.33
CA TYR A 135 5.19 9.23 4.96
C TYR A 135 4.90 8.22 6.06
N LEU A 136 5.41 7.00 5.96
CA LEU A 136 5.30 5.98 7.02
C LEU A 136 5.96 6.48 8.31
N LEU A 137 6.98 7.34 8.21
CA LEU A 137 7.67 7.95 9.36
C LEU A 137 6.76 8.86 10.20
N THR A 138 5.70 9.39 9.59
CA THR A 138 4.76 10.28 10.27
C THR A 138 3.62 9.53 10.96
N ILE A 139 3.50 8.23 10.71
CA ILE A 139 2.44 7.38 11.26
C ILE A 139 2.88 6.86 12.64
N LYS A 140 2.11 7.21 13.68
CA LYS A 140 2.30 6.74 15.05
C LYS A 140 1.49 5.48 15.33
#